data_AF-A0A955XP81-F1
#
_entry.id   AF-A0A955XP81-F1
#
_cell.length_a   1.000
_cell.length_b   1.000
_cell.length_c   1.000
_cell.angle_alpha   90.00
_cell.angle_beta   90.00
_cell.angle_gamma   90.00
#
_symmetry.space_group_name_H-M   'P 1'
#
loop_
_entity.id
_entity.type
_entity.pdbx_description
1 polymer ?
#
loop_
_entity_poly.entity_id
_entity_poly.type
_entity_poly.pdbx_seq_one_letter_code
_entity_poly.pdbx_strand_id
1 'polypeptide(L)'
;INLNVFVAGEGGPAGVTLGEDGPTLAPSVLRDALCALRTDHRVRRVLVEVASGYAGVYGAAASGGVESGCGGETQGGEPQGSEPQGSEPLGGVLVMTAGTAHEGGLARVYDPTAGLWVGTDYSRALLERFEQDERASILDVYRAIYTRVAGSHVQLYNAAQFGALDALEMLDELYGRRE
;
A
#
# COMPACT_ATOMS: atom_id res chain seq x y z
N ILE A 1 -1.44 -15.39 -10.34
CA ILE A 1 -0.17 -15.12 -9.61
C ILE A 1 -0.48 -14.32 -8.36
N ASN A 2 0.29 -14.48 -7.28
CA ASN A 2 0.25 -13.55 -6.14
C ASN A 2 1.37 -12.53 -6.34
N LEU A 3 1.08 -11.24 -6.16
CA LEU A 3 2.03 -10.15 -6.35
C LEU A 3 2.18 -9.38 -5.05
N ASN A 4 3.42 -9.13 -4.63
CA ASN A 4 3.72 -8.15 -3.60
C ASN A 4 4.43 -6.94 -4.23
N VAL A 5 4.01 -5.74 -3.85
CA VAL A 5 4.61 -4.48 -4.28
C VAL A 5 4.97 -3.67 -3.04
N PHE A 6 6.25 -3.40 -2.84
CA PHE A 6 6.72 -2.51 -1.80
C PHE A 6 7.14 -1.17 -2.40
N VAL A 7 6.48 -0.08 -2.00
CA VAL A 7 6.77 1.29 -2.44
C VAL A 7 7.35 2.06 -1.27
N ALA A 8 8.55 2.61 -1.43
CA ALA A 8 9.19 3.46 -0.43
C ALA A 8 9.83 4.67 -1.12
N GLY A 9 9.79 5.80 -0.44
CA GLY A 9 10.37 7.05 -0.94
C GLY A 9 9.79 8.27 -0.26
N GLU A 10 10.15 9.45 -0.77
CA GLU A 10 9.54 10.70 -0.36
C GLU A 10 8.11 10.79 -0.89
N GLY A 11 7.16 10.93 0.02
CA GLY A 11 5.73 10.95 -0.30
C GLY A 11 5.09 12.27 0.04
N GLY A 12 4.16 12.69 -0.81
CA GLY A 12 3.31 13.86 -0.63
C GLY A 12 1.86 13.56 -1.00
N PRO A 13 0.96 14.56 -0.92
CA PRO A 13 -0.46 14.39 -1.25
C PRO A 13 -0.74 13.86 -2.67
N ALA A 14 0.22 14.04 -3.59
CA ALA A 14 0.12 13.57 -4.98
C ALA A 14 0.71 12.17 -5.21
N GLY A 15 1.32 11.53 -4.20
CA GLY A 15 2.00 10.24 -4.32
C GLY A 15 3.48 10.30 -3.93
N VAL A 16 4.24 9.29 -4.34
CA VAL A 16 5.66 9.09 -4.07
C VAL A 16 6.49 9.49 -5.27
N THR A 17 7.51 10.32 -5.06
CA THR A 17 8.46 10.71 -6.11
C THR A 17 9.46 9.58 -6.38
N LEU A 18 9.64 9.22 -7.66
CA LEU A 18 10.52 8.12 -8.07
C LEU A 18 11.92 8.62 -8.42
N GLY A 19 12.79 8.77 -7.41
CA GLY A 19 14.13 9.35 -7.56
C GLY A 19 14.16 10.85 -7.30
N GLU A 20 15.34 11.46 -7.31
CA GLU A 20 15.55 12.86 -6.85
C GLU A 20 14.76 13.89 -7.68
N ASP A 21 14.65 13.70 -9.00
CA ASP A 21 13.90 14.56 -9.93
C ASP A 21 12.92 13.77 -10.80
N GLY A 22 12.51 12.60 -10.34
CA GLY A 22 11.70 11.69 -11.15
C GLY A 22 10.21 11.98 -11.14
N PRO A 23 9.44 11.21 -11.93
CA PRO A 23 7.99 11.34 -11.93
C PRO A 23 7.41 10.91 -10.58
N THR A 24 6.28 11.52 -10.20
CA THR A 24 5.47 11.05 -9.08
C THR A 24 4.63 9.86 -9.49
N LEU A 25 4.75 8.75 -8.77
CA LEU A 25 3.80 7.64 -8.87
C LEU A 25 2.48 8.06 -8.23
N ALA A 26 1.52 8.54 -9.01
CA ALA A 26 0.23 8.96 -8.47
C ALA A 26 -0.63 7.77 -8.00
N PRO A 27 -1.53 7.96 -7.01
CA PRO A 27 -2.47 6.92 -6.55
C PRO A 27 -3.30 6.29 -7.65
N SER A 28 -3.84 7.12 -8.56
CA SER A 28 -4.64 6.66 -9.69
C SER A 28 -3.84 5.79 -10.64
N VAL A 29 -2.57 6.11 -10.91
CA VAL A 29 -1.70 5.32 -11.79
C VAL A 29 -1.50 3.92 -11.22
N LEU A 30 -1.24 3.80 -9.91
CA LEU A 30 -1.14 2.49 -9.25
C LEU A 30 -2.47 1.73 -9.32
N ARG A 31 -3.57 2.39 -8.95
CA ARG A 31 -4.93 1.81 -8.98
C ARG A 31 -5.27 1.29 -10.38
N ASP A 32 -5.07 2.08 -11.42
CA ASP A 32 -5.42 1.73 -12.80
C ASP A 32 -4.56 0.56 -13.31
N ALA A 33 -3.28 0.51 -12.94
CA ALA A 33 -2.43 -0.64 -13.23
C ALA A 33 -2.92 -1.91 -12.52
N LEU A 34 -3.35 -1.81 -11.26
CA LEU A 34 -3.93 -2.94 -10.53
C LEU A 34 -5.27 -3.38 -11.14
N CYS A 35 -6.10 -2.45 -11.58
CA CYS A 35 -7.33 -2.72 -12.34
C CYS A 35 -7.02 -3.51 -13.61
N ALA A 36 -6.07 -3.07 -14.43
CA ALA A 36 -5.69 -3.77 -15.65
C ALA A 36 -5.21 -5.20 -15.36
N LEU A 37 -4.35 -5.39 -14.35
CA LEU A 37 -3.86 -6.72 -13.95
C LEU A 37 -5.00 -7.65 -13.48
N ARG A 38 -6.03 -7.08 -12.83
CA ARG A 38 -7.20 -7.81 -12.35
C ARG A 38 -8.15 -8.19 -13.48
N THR A 39 -8.48 -7.24 -14.35
CA THR A 39 -9.35 -7.46 -15.51
C THR A 39 -8.76 -8.50 -16.46
N ASP A 40 -7.44 -8.49 -16.64
CA ASP A 40 -6.74 -9.48 -17.47
C ASP A 40 -6.52 -10.83 -16.76
N HIS A 41 -7.05 -11.00 -15.54
CA HIS A 41 -6.89 -12.21 -14.71
C HIS A 41 -5.42 -12.63 -14.46
N ARG A 42 -4.48 -11.68 -14.51
CA ARG A 42 -3.05 -11.95 -14.35
C ARG A 42 -2.66 -12.18 -12.89
N VAL A 43 -3.39 -11.55 -11.97
CA VAL A 43 -3.17 -11.66 -10.53
C VAL A 43 -4.41 -12.19 -9.81
N ARG A 44 -4.18 -13.07 -8.83
CA ARG A 44 -5.21 -13.57 -7.90
C ARG A 44 -5.29 -12.65 -6.69
N ARG A 45 -4.12 -12.30 -6.14
CA ARG A 45 -3.97 -11.40 -5.01
C ARG A 45 -2.82 -10.43 -5.25
N VAL A 46 -2.99 -9.20 -4.78
CA VAL A 46 -1.94 -8.19 -4.73
C VAL A 46 -1.88 -7.58 -3.35
N LEU A 47 -0.73 -7.69 -2.69
CA LEU A 47 -0.41 -6.95 -1.48
C LEU A 47 0.47 -5.76 -1.85
N VAL A 48 0.03 -4.54 -1.57
CA VAL A 48 0.82 -3.33 -1.74
C VAL A 48 1.15 -2.76 -0.37
N GLU A 49 2.42 -2.47 -0.15
CA GLU A 49 2.93 -1.86 1.07
C GLU A 49 3.55 -0.51 0.71
N VAL A 50 3.12 0.57 1.38
CA VAL A 50 3.57 1.92 1.08
C VAL A 50 4.22 2.55 2.30
N ALA A 51 5.55 2.65 2.26
CA ALA A 51 6.41 3.22 3.29
C ALA A 51 6.86 4.65 2.90
N SER A 52 5.94 5.62 2.98
CA SER A 52 6.21 7.02 2.69
C SER A 52 5.39 7.96 3.57
N GLY A 53 5.72 9.26 3.55
CA GLY A 53 4.77 10.29 3.98
C GLY A 53 3.52 10.25 3.11
N TYR A 54 2.38 10.65 3.69
CA TYR A 54 1.08 10.69 3.01
C TYR A 54 0.61 9.36 2.42
N ALA A 55 1.22 8.23 2.79
CA ALA A 55 1.03 6.93 2.13
C ALA A 55 -0.44 6.50 2.01
N GLY A 56 -1.33 6.96 2.91
CA GLY A 56 -2.76 6.71 2.82
C GLY A 56 -3.44 7.20 1.54
N VAL A 57 -2.82 8.08 0.74
CA VAL A 57 -3.35 8.52 -0.56
C VAL A 57 -3.53 7.37 -1.56
N TYR A 58 -2.73 6.31 -1.46
CA TYR A 58 -2.86 5.11 -2.30
C TYR A 58 -4.03 4.22 -1.89
N GLY A 59 -4.49 4.36 -0.65
CA GLY A 59 -5.63 3.66 -0.12
C GLY A 59 -6.94 4.39 -0.38
N ALA A 60 -6.99 5.63 0.10
CA ALA A 60 -8.21 6.40 0.24
C ALA A 60 -8.85 6.78 -1.10
N ALA A 61 -10.16 6.56 -1.22
CA ALA A 61 -10.91 6.91 -2.42
C ALA A 61 -10.84 8.42 -2.76
N ALA A 62 -10.79 9.28 -1.75
CA ALA A 62 -10.73 10.74 -1.93
C ALA A 62 -9.46 11.23 -2.66
N SER A 63 -8.39 10.42 -2.64
CA SER A 63 -7.12 10.70 -3.31
C SER A 63 -6.96 9.94 -4.62
N GLY A 64 -7.99 9.23 -5.08
CA GLY A 64 -7.91 8.35 -6.25
C GLY A 64 -7.21 7.00 -5.98
N GLY A 65 -7.11 6.60 -4.71
CA GLY A 65 -6.52 5.33 -4.28
C GLY A 65 -7.38 4.10 -4.60
N VAL A 66 -6.98 2.94 -4.09
CA VAL A 66 -7.63 1.64 -4.42
C VAL A 66 -9.10 1.55 -4.01
N GLU A 67 -9.52 2.28 -2.98
CA GLU A 67 -10.93 2.31 -2.57
C GLU A 67 -11.81 3.07 -3.55
N SER A 68 -11.23 3.83 -4.50
CA SER A 68 -11.97 4.37 -5.63
C SER A 68 -12.39 3.30 -6.64
N GLY A 69 -12.00 2.02 -6.49
CA GLY A 69 -12.37 0.93 -7.40
C GLY A 69 -11.90 1.12 -8.85
N CYS A 70 -12.30 0.21 -9.74
CA CYS A 70 -12.05 0.36 -11.17
C CYS A 70 -13.07 1.28 -11.83
N GLY A 71 -12.59 2.19 -12.70
CA GLY A 71 -13.44 3.17 -13.38
C GLY A 71 -13.74 4.43 -12.58
N GLY A 72 -13.13 4.62 -11.41
CA GLY A 72 -13.25 5.88 -10.66
C GLY A 72 -12.60 7.04 -11.41
N GLU A 73 -13.29 8.17 -11.51
CA GLU A 73 -12.80 9.38 -12.20
C GLU A 73 -11.40 9.77 -11.70
N THR A 74 -10.46 9.93 -12.63
CA THR A 74 -9.17 10.57 -12.37
C THR A 74 -9.41 12.07 -12.22
N GLN A 75 -8.91 12.71 -11.15
CA GLN A 75 -8.93 14.18 -11.07
C GLN A 75 -8.20 14.77 -12.29
N GLY A 76 -8.96 15.32 -13.26
CA GLY A 76 -8.44 15.98 -14.45
C GLY A 76 -9.07 15.60 -15.81
N GLY A 77 -10.00 14.65 -15.88
CA GLY A 77 -10.73 14.32 -17.11
C GLY A 77 -12.16 14.87 -17.11
N GLU A 78 -12.58 15.54 -18.18
CA GLU A 78 -13.99 15.96 -18.34
C GLU A 78 -14.94 14.74 -18.35
N PRO A 79 -16.06 14.80 -17.63
CA PRO A 79 -16.99 13.68 -17.56
C PRO A 79 -17.76 13.53 -18.87
N GLN A 80 -17.55 12.42 -19.57
CA GLN A 80 -18.43 11.98 -20.65
C GLN A 80 -19.47 10.99 -20.13
N GLY A 81 -20.65 11.51 -19.77
CA GLY A 81 -21.92 10.78 -19.87
C GLY A 81 -22.31 9.78 -18.77
N SER A 82 -23.52 10.03 -18.22
CA SER A 82 -24.48 9.13 -17.55
C SER A 82 -24.02 8.24 -16.38
N GLU A 83 -24.42 8.67 -15.17
CA GLU A 83 -24.43 8.01 -13.85
C GLU A 83 -23.06 7.57 -13.30
N PRO A 84 -22.72 7.92 -12.04
CA PRO A 84 -21.58 7.33 -11.36
C PRO A 84 -21.92 5.85 -11.13
N GLN A 85 -21.54 5.00 -12.07
CA GLN A 85 -21.45 3.56 -11.81
C GLN A 85 -20.51 3.45 -10.63
N GLY A 86 -21.03 3.02 -9.48
CA GLY A 86 -20.20 2.70 -8.33
C GLY A 86 -19.07 1.84 -8.83
N SER A 87 -17.85 2.35 -8.73
CA SER A 87 -16.67 1.72 -9.28
C SER A 87 -16.56 0.31 -8.72
N GLU A 88 -16.27 -0.66 -9.58
CA GLU A 88 -16.18 -2.05 -9.14
C GLU A 88 -15.06 -2.15 -8.09
N PRO A 89 -15.36 -2.64 -6.87
CA PRO A 89 -14.35 -2.79 -5.84
C PRO A 89 -13.19 -3.65 -6.34
N LEU A 90 -11.98 -3.25 -6.00
CA LEU A 90 -10.78 -3.89 -6.52
C LEU A 90 -10.55 -5.24 -5.81
N GLY A 91 -11.22 -6.30 -6.27
CA GLY A 91 -11.12 -7.63 -5.68
C GLY A 91 -9.67 -8.09 -5.51
N GLY A 92 -9.37 -8.82 -4.43
CA GLY A 92 -8.07 -9.43 -4.17
C GLY A 92 -6.90 -8.44 -4.10
N VAL A 93 -7.12 -7.16 -3.86
CA VAL A 93 -6.05 -6.17 -3.61
C VAL A 93 -6.11 -5.68 -2.17
N LEU A 94 -4.97 -5.66 -1.49
CA LEU A 94 -4.80 -5.05 -0.17
C LEU A 94 -3.74 -3.97 -0.25
N VAL A 95 -4.00 -2.81 0.34
CA VAL A 95 -2.97 -1.77 0.51
C VAL A 95 -2.76 -1.56 2.01
N MET A 96 -1.53 -1.75 2.45
CA MET A 96 -1.06 -1.41 3.79
C MET A 96 -0.16 -0.18 3.69
N THR A 97 -0.39 0.82 4.52
CA THR A 97 0.36 2.08 4.46
C THR A 97 1.01 2.40 5.79
N ALA A 98 2.19 3.02 5.75
CA ALA A 98 2.89 3.49 6.94
C ALA A 98 2.11 4.55 7.72
N GLY A 99 1.21 5.27 7.04
CA GLY A 99 0.45 6.35 7.63
C GLY A 99 -0.81 6.74 6.85
N THR A 100 -1.51 7.76 7.36
CA THR A 100 -2.69 8.35 6.71
C THR A 100 -2.35 9.15 5.44
N ALA A 101 -3.39 9.61 4.74
CA ALA A 101 -3.27 10.53 3.61
C ALA A 101 -2.94 11.98 4.02
N HIS A 102 -2.72 12.27 5.31
CA HIS A 102 -2.57 13.64 5.83
C HIS A 102 -1.36 13.83 6.75
N GLU A 103 -0.54 12.80 6.93
CA GLU A 103 0.62 12.87 7.83
C GLU A 103 1.93 12.68 7.06
N GLY A 104 2.91 13.52 7.40
CA GLY A 104 4.25 13.43 6.84
C GLY A 104 4.99 12.19 7.31
N GLY A 105 5.96 11.74 6.51
CA GLY A 105 6.80 10.61 6.84
C GLY A 105 7.85 10.99 7.89
N LEU A 106 8.14 10.07 8.80
CA LEU A 106 9.17 10.25 9.81
C LEU A 106 10.31 9.26 9.55
N ALA A 107 11.45 9.77 9.10
CA ALA A 107 12.71 9.02 9.15
C ALA A 107 13.09 8.82 10.62
N ARG A 108 13.38 7.56 11.00
CA ARG A 108 13.51 7.18 12.42
C ARG A 108 14.67 6.24 12.72
N VAL A 109 15.27 5.63 11.69
CA VAL A 109 16.45 4.77 11.85
C VAL A 109 17.67 5.52 11.32
N TYR A 110 18.57 5.95 12.21
CA TYR A 110 19.79 6.66 11.86
C TYR A 110 21.00 5.73 11.96
N ASP A 111 21.79 5.63 10.90
CA ASP A 111 23.10 4.98 10.95
C ASP A 111 24.18 6.04 11.22
N PRO A 112 24.79 6.07 12.42
CA PRO A 112 25.81 7.05 12.76
C PRO A 112 27.13 6.83 12.01
N THR A 113 27.37 5.63 11.49
CA THR A 113 28.58 5.31 10.73
C THR A 113 28.51 5.90 9.34
N ALA A 114 27.35 5.76 8.68
CA ALA A 114 27.10 6.33 7.37
C ALA A 114 26.62 7.80 7.43
N GLY A 115 26.21 8.27 8.62
CA GLY A 115 25.75 9.63 8.84
C GLY A 115 24.38 9.93 8.23
N LEU A 116 23.56 8.91 7.97
CA LEU A 116 22.32 9.00 7.20
C LEU A 116 21.16 8.22 7.82
N TRP A 117 19.94 8.65 7.51
CA TRP A 117 18.73 7.94 7.90
C TRP A 117 18.47 6.78 6.93
N VAL A 118 18.48 5.55 7.43
CA VAL A 118 18.39 4.32 6.65
C VAL A 118 16.98 3.72 6.60
N GLY A 119 16.02 4.29 7.34
CA GLY A 119 14.65 3.77 7.35
C GLY A 119 13.66 4.49 8.25
N THR A 120 12.43 3.96 8.25
CA THR A 120 11.31 4.43 9.07
C THR A 120 10.96 3.40 10.14
N ASP A 121 10.18 3.81 11.15
CA ASP A 121 9.66 2.87 12.15
C ASP A 121 8.74 1.81 11.52
N TYR A 122 8.02 2.16 10.45
CA TYR A 122 7.17 1.22 9.73
C TYR A 122 7.99 0.11 9.05
N SER A 123 8.98 0.47 8.23
CA SER A 123 9.78 -0.53 7.50
C SER A 123 10.61 -1.40 8.45
N ARG A 124 11.08 -0.82 9.57
CA ARG A 124 11.77 -1.57 10.62
C ARG A 124 10.83 -2.55 11.34
N ALA A 125 9.67 -2.11 11.79
CA ALA A 125 8.71 -2.97 12.49
C ALA A 125 8.20 -4.11 11.61
N LEU A 126 8.03 -3.86 10.30
CA LEU A 126 7.69 -4.87 9.32
C LEU A 126 8.78 -5.94 9.20
N LEU A 127 10.04 -5.53 9.02
CA LEU A 127 11.18 -6.45 8.93
C LEU A 127 11.36 -7.25 10.22
N GLU A 128 11.36 -6.58 11.39
CA GLU A 128 11.47 -7.23 12.70
C GLU A 128 10.35 -8.26 12.91
N ARG A 129 9.14 -8.01 12.38
CA ARG A 129 8.03 -8.97 12.49
C ARG A 129 8.30 -10.22 11.65
N PHE A 130 8.81 -10.08 10.43
CA PHE A 130 9.15 -11.22 9.58
C PHE A 130 10.29 -12.06 10.16
N GLU A 131 11.30 -11.42 10.77
CA GLU A 131 12.40 -12.13 11.45
C GLU A 131 11.91 -12.92 12.68
N GLN A 132 10.84 -12.48 13.33
CA GLN A 132 10.28 -13.14 14.52
C GLN A 132 9.38 -14.32 14.17
N ASP A 133 8.60 -14.21 13.11
CA ASP A 133 7.59 -15.20 12.75
C ASP A 133 7.24 -15.10 11.26
N GLU A 134 7.87 -15.97 10.48
CA GLU A 134 7.65 -16.10 9.05
C GLU A 134 6.21 -16.54 8.67
N ARG A 135 5.48 -17.13 9.63
CA ARG A 135 4.13 -17.66 9.41
C ARG A 135 3.02 -16.75 9.90
N ALA A 136 3.38 -15.52 10.29
CA ALA A 136 2.42 -14.53 10.74
C ALA A 136 1.34 -14.28 9.68
N SER A 137 0.08 -14.27 10.11
CA SER A 137 -1.02 -13.82 9.26
C SER A 137 -0.86 -12.33 8.95
N ILE A 138 -1.43 -11.86 7.83
CA ILE A 138 -1.46 -10.44 7.49
C ILE A 138 -2.06 -9.60 8.63
N LEU A 139 -3.11 -10.11 9.28
CA LEU A 139 -3.73 -9.43 10.41
C LEU A 139 -2.80 -9.35 11.63
N ASP A 140 -2.02 -10.39 11.91
CA ASP A 140 -1.04 -10.39 13.01
C ASP A 140 0.10 -9.42 12.73
N VAL A 141 0.59 -9.39 11.48
CA VAL A 141 1.60 -8.41 11.07
C VAL A 141 1.07 -6.98 11.22
N TYR A 142 -0.13 -6.70 10.71
CA TYR A 142 -0.76 -5.38 10.86
C TYR A 142 -0.88 -4.97 12.34
N ARG A 143 -1.39 -5.85 13.21
CA ARG A 143 -1.53 -5.56 14.66
C ARG A 143 -0.19 -5.30 15.33
N ALA A 144 0.85 -6.05 14.96
CA ALA A 144 2.19 -5.87 15.50
C ALA A 144 2.79 -4.52 15.11
N ILE A 145 2.57 -4.05 13.89
CA ILE A 145 3.13 -2.78 13.40
C ILE A 145 2.30 -1.58 13.87
N TYR A 146 0.96 -1.67 13.80
CA TYR A 146 0.04 -0.60 14.20
C TYR A 146 0.28 -0.09 15.64
N THR A 147 0.74 -0.97 16.54
CA THR A 147 1.02 -0.62 17.95
C THR A 147 2.43 -0.05 18.17
N ARG A 148 3.33 -0.16 17.20
CA ARG A 148 4.76 0.16 17.35
C ARG A 148 5.21 1.40 16.59
N VAL A 149 4.43 1.85 15.60
CA VAL A 149 4.76 3.06 14.82
C VAL A 149 4.19 4.30 15.52
N ALA A 150 4.96 4.84 16.48
CA ALA A 150 4.55 6.02 17.21
C ALA A 150 4.48 7.27 16.31
N GLY A 151 3.32 7.93 16.27
CA GLY A 151 3.12 9.17 15.51
C GLY A 151 2.75 8.98 14.04
N SER A 152 2.49 7.74 13.60
CA SER A 152 1.88 7.44 12.30
C SER A 152 0.75 6.44 12.48
N HIS A 153 -0.35 6.60 11.75
CA HIS A 153 -1.50 5.71 11.82
C HIS A 153 -1.44 4.75 10.64
N VAL A 154 -0.79 3.61 10.84
CA VAL A 154 -0.77 2.51 9.87
C VAL A 154 -2.20 2.16 9.49
N GLN A 155 -2.48 2.05 8.20
CA GLN A 155 -3.83 1.74 7.68
C GLN A 155 -3.83 0.48 6.84
N LEU A 156 -4.99 -0.16 6.80
CA LEU A 156 -5.34 -1.16 5.80
C LEU A 156 -6.51 -0.64 4.97
N TYR A 157 -6.36 -0.70 3.66
CA TYR A 157 -7.39 -0.29 2.71
C TYR A 157 -7.85 -1.47 1.88
N ASN A 158 -9.12 -1.45 1.49
CA ASN A 158 -9.73 -2.49 0.65
C ASN A 158 -9.71 -3.90 1.26
N ALA A 159 -9.56 -4.00 2.59
CA ALA A 159 -9.42 -5.27 3.33
C ALA A 159 -10.58 -6.24 3.09
N ALA A 160 -11.81 -5.73 3.01
CA ALA A 160 -13.01 -6.53 2.76
C ALA A 160 -12.97 -7.28 1.41
N GLN A 161 -12.17 -6.80 0.45
CA GLN A 161 -12.08 -7.36 -0.89
C GLN A 161 -10.90 -8.34 -1.04
N PHE A 162 -10.00 -8.43 -0.05
CA PHE A 162 -8.80 -9.27 -0.15
C PHE A 162 -9.02 -10.72 0.27
N GLY A 163 -9.89 -10.93 1.26
CA GLY A 163 -10.19 -12.24 1.86
C GLY A 163 -10.01 -12.24 3.38
N ALA A 164 -9.89 -13.44 3.96
CA ALA A 164 -9.72 -13.64 5.40
C ALA A 164 -8.26 -13.36 5.83
N LEU A 165 -7.99 -12.14 6.32
CA LEU A 165 -6.63 -11.67 6.65
C LEU A 165 -5.95 -12.45 7.80
N ASP A 166 -6.73 -13.11 8.64
CA ASP A 166 -6.28 -13.98 9.74
C ASP A 166 -5.85 -15.37 9.27
N ALA A 167 -6.30 -15.79 8.08
CA ALA A 167 -5.99 -17.10 7.50
C ALA A 167 -4.92 -17.03 6.39
N LEU A 168 -4.44 -15.83 6.04
CA LEU A 168 -3.44 -15.64 4.99
C LEU A 168 -2.09 -15.28 5.61
N GLU A 169 -1.11 -16.18 5.46
CA GLU A 169 0.27 -15.93 5.85
C GLU A 169 0.88 -14.86 4.93
N MET A 170 1.48 -13.82 5.51
CA MET A 170 1.98 -12.69 4.72
C MET A 170 3.16 -13.09 3.82
N LEU A 171 4.03 -14.00 4.29
CA LEU A 171 5.14 -14.47 3.48
C LEU A 171 4.72 -15.35 2.30
N ASP A 172 3.60 -16.08 2.40
CA ASP A 172 3.06 -16.83 1.26
C ASP A 172 2.54 -15.89 0.16
N GLU A 173 1.99 -14.74 0.56
CA GLU A 173 1.61 -13.69 -0.38
C GLU A 173 2.82 -12.94 -0.95
N LEU A 174 3.93 -12.80 -0.20
CA LEU A 174 5.20 -12.21 -0.66
C LEU A 174 5.99 -13.11 -1.62
N TYR A 175 6.12 -14.40 -1.31
CA TYR A 175 7.04 -15.31 -2.00
C TYR A 175 6.33 -16.37 -2.86
N GLY A 176 5.00 -16.41 -2.86
CA GLY A 176 4.23 -17.34 -3.67
C GLY A 176 4.52 -18.81 -3.35
N ARG A 177 4.99 -19.11 -2.13
CA ARG A 177 5.23 -20.48 -1.69
C ARG A 177 3.90 -21.24 -1.73
N ARG A 178 3.86 -22.28 -2.58
CA ARG A 178 2.90 -23.37 -2.42
C ARG A 178 3.67 -24.52 -1.80
N GLU A 179 3.07 -25.14 -0.80
CA GLU A 179 3.37 -26.54 -0.44
C GLU A 179 3.20 -27.45 -1.67
#